data_AF-A0A932FE43-F1
#
_entry.id   AF-A0A932FE43-F1
#
_cell.length_a   1.000
_cell.length_b   1.000
_cell.length_c   1.000
_cell.angle_alpha   90.00
_cell.angle_beta   90.00
_cell.angle_gamma   90.00
#
_symmetry.space_group_name_H-M   'P 1'
#
loop_
_entity.id
_entity.type
_entity.pdbx_description
1 polymer ?
#
loop_
_entity_poly.entity_id
_entity_poly.type
_entity_poly.pdbx_seq_one_letter_code
_entity_poly.pdbx_strand_id
1 'polypeptide(L)'
;MRVSIDKIGRMVIPKQLRDELGLTPGVKLEAVVEHGQFVATPVGPEVILVDEGGRLVAATREPTEPMEHDELLHLIDEERRWPHRL
;
A
#
# COMPACT_ATOMS: atom_id res chain seq x y z
N MET A 1 -9.52 -18.54 -2.61
CA MET A 1 -8.54 -19.23 -1.73
C MET A 1 -9.06 -19.18 -0.30
N ARG A 2 -8.81 -20.21 0.53
CA ARG A 2 -9.19 -20.24 1.95
C ARG A 2 -7.94 -20.24 2.81
N VAL A 3 -7.95 -19.48 3.89
CA VAL A 3 -6.90 -19.42 4.91
C VAL A 3 -7.53 -19.70 6.27
N SER A 4 -6.77 -20.27 7.20
CA SER A 4 -7.23 -20.52 8.56
C SER A 4 -6.37 -19.75 9.55
N ILE A 5 -6.95 -19.49 10.72
CA ILE A 5 -6.24 -18.96 11.87
C ILE A 5 -5.61 -20.14 12.63
N ASP A 6 -4.33 -20.03 12.97
CA ASP A 6 -3.64 -21.04 13.77
C ASP A 6 -4.07 -21.01 15.25
N LYS A 7 -3.53 -21.91 16.07
CA LYS A 7 -3.89 -22.03 17.49
C LYS A 7 -3.57 -20.77 18.32
N ILE A 8 -2.73 -19.87 17.81
CA ILE A 8 -2.23 -18.69 18.53
C ILE A 8 -2.88 -17.42 17.95
N GLY A 9 -3.78 -17.55 16.98
CA GLY A 9 -4.52 -16.40 16.44
C GLY A 9 -3.90 -15.77 15.20
N ARG A 10 -2.93 -16.43 14.53
CA ARG A 10 -2.29 -15.87 13.33
C ARG A 10 -2.90 -16.44 12.07
N MET A 11 -3.05 -15.61 11.04
CA MET A 11 -3.31 -16.07 9.67
C MET A 11 -2.08 -15.89 8.82
N VAL A 12 -1.84 -16.82 7.90
CA VAL A 12 -0.75 -16.71 6.92
C VAL A 12 -1.31 -16.13 5.63
N ILE A 13 -0.70 -15.05 5.15
CA ILE A 13 -1.00 -14.51 3.82
C ILE A 13 -0.28 -15.41 2.79
N PRO A 14 -1.02 -16.10 1.90
CA PRO A 14 -0.45 -16.98 0.88
C PRO A 14 0.50 -16.22 -0.04
N LYS A 15 1.55 -16.90 -0.53
CA LYS A 15 2.59 -16.28 -1.37
C LYS A 15 2.01 -15.50 -2.55
N GLN A 16 1.03 -16.07 -3.26
CA GLN A 16 0.39 -15.43 -4.41
C GLN A 16 -0.23 -14.06 -4.05
N LEU A 17 -0.92 -13.97 -2.91
CA LEU A 17 -1.49 -12.69 -2.45
C LEU A 17 -0.41 -11.72 -1.96
N ARG A 18 0.67 -12.22 -1.34
CA ARG A 18 1.79 -11.35 -0.96
C ARG A 18 2.47 -10.75 -2.18
N ASP A 19 2.72 -11.56 -3.20
CA ASP A 19 3.37 -11.11 -4.43
C ASP A 19 2.48 -10.10 -5.17
N GLU A 20 1.17 -10.35 -5.26
CA GLU A 20 0.19 -9.44 -5.88
C GLU A 20 0.02 -8.10 -5.13
N LEU A 21 0.09 -8.13 -3.79
CA LEU A 21 -0.04 -6.94 -2.95
C LEU A 21 1.32 -6.29 -2.60
N GLY A 22 2.42 -6.76 -3.17
CA GLY A 22 3.77 -6.24 -2.87
C GLY A 22 4.21 -6.38 -1.39
N LEU A 23 3.63 -7.33 -0.65
CA LEU A 23 3.89 -7.50 0.79
C LEU A 23 5.21 -8.24 1.05
N THR A 24 6.21 -7.49 1.50
CA THR A 24 7.53 -8.03 1.91
C THR A 24 7.62 -8.20 3.44
N PRO A 25 8.55 -9.03 3.95
CA PRO A 25 8.78 -9.15 5.39
C PRO A 25 9.09 -7.79 6.03
N GLY A 26 8.39 -7.45 7.11
CA GLY A 26 8.57 -6.19 7.84
C GLY A 26 7.55 -5.09 7.48
N VAL A 27 6.79 -5.24 6.39
CA VAL A 27 5.66 -4.35 6.08
C VAL A 27 4.66 -4.37 7.24
N LYS A 28 4.33 -3.19 7.75
CA LYS A 28 3.30 -2.99 8.76
C LYS A 28 1.94 -2.87 8.08
N LEU A 29 0.94 -3.53 8.66
CA LEU A 29 -0.44 -3.46 8.21
C LEU A 29 -1.28 -2.80 9.31
N GLU A 30 -2.13 -1.86 8.94
CA GLU A 30 -3.22 -1.40 9.78
C GLU A 30 -4.41 -2.31 9.55
N ALA A 31 -5.01 -2.82 10.64
CA ALA A 31 -6.11 -3.77 10.58
C ALA A 31 -7.36 -3.19 11.24
N VAL A 32 -8.47 -3.24 10.52
CA VAL A 32 -9.77 -2.70 10.94
C VAL A 32 -10.89 -3.68 10.65
N VAL A 33 -12.03 -3.49 11.31
CA VAL A 33 -13.27 -4.18 10.98
C VAL A 33 -14.17 -3.22 10.22
N GLU A 34 -14.41 -3.50 8.95
CA GLU A 34 -15.25 -2.69 8.07
C GLU A 34 -16.35 -3.57 7.47
N HIS A 35 -17.62 -3.17 7.62
CA HIS A 35 -18.75 -3.91 7.06
C HIS A 35 -18.78 -5.41 7.46
N GLY A 36 -18.29 -5.75 8.66
CA GLY A 36 -18.19 -7.12 9.14
C GLY A 36 -17.03 -7.92 8.53
N GLN A 37 -16.13 -7.27 7.79
CA GLN A 37 -14.94 -7.86 7.19
C GLN A 37 -13.69 -7.44 7.96
N PHE A 38 -12.70 -8.33 8.03
CA PHE A 38 -11.35 -8.00 8.44
C PHE A 38 -10.61 -7.41 7.25
N VAL A 39 -10.25 -6.14 7.32
CA VAL A 39 -9.51 -5.42 6.29
C VAL A 39 -8.15 -5.07 6.87
N ALA A 40 -7.08 -5.40 6.14
CA ALA A 40 -5.72 -5.07 6.52
C ALA A 40 -5.02 -4.37 5.35
N THR A 41 -4.50 -3.17 5.59
CA THR A 41 -3.95 -2.29 4.57
C THR A 41 -2.50 -1.94 4.92
N PRO A 42 -1.56 -1.90 3.95
CA PRO A 42 -0.20 -1.43 4.19
C PRO A 42 -0.18 -0.02 4.78
N VAL A 43 0.58 0.16 5.85
CA VAL A 43 0.83 1.48 6.43
C VAL A 43 1.88 2.17 5.58
N GLY A 44 1.43 3.15 4.78
CA GLY A 44 2.31 4.02 4.01
C GLY A 44 3.06 5.03 4.91
N PRO A 45 4.06 5.74 4.35
CA PRO A 45 4.72 6.82 5.06
C PRO A 45 3.71 7.92 5.41
N GLU A 46 3.88 8.54 6.57
CA GLU A 46 3.03 9.65 6.96
C GLU A 46 3.27 10.86 6.05
N VAL A 47 2.19 11.39 5.45
CA VAL A 47 2.25 12.53 4.54
C VAL A 47 2.04 13.83 5.30
N ILE A 48 2.91 14.81 5.04
CA ILE A 48 2.83 16.18 5.52
C ILE A 48 2.81 17.16 4.34
N LEU A 49 2.30 18.36 4.56
CA LEU A 49 2.37 19.44 3.57
C LEU A 49 3.53 20.38 3.93
N VAL A 50 4.39 20.64 2.96
CA VAL A 50 5.53 21.57 3.08
C VAL A 50 5.36 22.72 2.09
N ASP A 51 5.74 23.94 2.47
CA ASP A 51 5.77 25.07 1.54
C ASP A 51 7.06 25.03 0.72
N GLU A 52 6.92 24.91 -0.60
CA GLU A 52 8.01 25.01 -1.55
C GLU A 52 7.73 26.13 -2.55
N GLY A 53 8.26 27.32 -2.25
CA GLY A 53 8.14 28.49 -3.11
C GLY A 53 6.72 29.04 -3.19
N GLY A 54 6.00 29.06 -2.05
CA GLY A 54 4.62 29.54 -1.97
C GLY A 54 3.57 28.54 -2.45
N ARG A 55 3.95 27.26 -2.62
CA ARG A 55 3.07 26.15 -2.97
C ARG A 55 3.17 25.06 -1.92
N LEU A 56 2.02 24.50 -1.54
CA LEU A 56 1.99 23.33 -0.66
C LEU A 56 2.25 22.06 -1.48
N VAL A 57 3.29 21.32 -1.08
CA VAL A 57 3.69 20.04 -1.68
C VAL A 57 3.50 18.94 -0.64
N ALA A 58 2.95 17.81 -1.07
CA ALA A 58 2.86 16.62 -0.22
C ALA A 58 4.22 15.93 -0.16
N ALA A 59 4.76 15.79 1.05
CA ALA A 59 6.03 15.13 1.34
C ALA A 59 5.85 14.08 2.43
N THR A 60 6.75 13.11 2.51
CA THR A 60 6.77 12.16 3.62
C THR A 60 7.44 12.79 4.84
N ARG A 61 6.91 12.54 6.04
CA ARG A 61 7.52 13.04 7.29
C ARG A 61 8.92 12.49 7.50
N GLU A 62 9.08 11.20 7.25
CA GLU A 62 10.38 10.53 7.25
C GLU A 62 10.85 10.37 5.80
N PRO A 63 12.15 10.59 5.50
CA PRO A 63 12.68 10.37 4.15
C PRO A 63 12.43 8.93 3.72
N THR A 64 11.79 8.77 2.57
CA THR A 64 11.67 7.47 1.90
C THR A 64 12.71 7.38 0.79
N GLU A 65 13.06 6.15 0.41
CA GLU A 65 13.88 5.93 -0.79
C GLU A 65 13.13 6.53 -2.00
N PRO A 66 13.80 7.34 -2.84
CA PRO A 66 13.20 7.84 -4.06
C PRO A 66 12.80 6.68 -4.97
N MET A 67 11.60 6.78 -5.54
CA MET A 67 11.17 5.85 -6.58
C MET A 67 11.95 6.15 -7.87
N GLU A 68 12.42 5.10 -8.53
CA GLU A 68 13.14 5.23 -9.80
C GLU A 68 12.19 5.64 -10.93
N HIS A 69 12.71 6.31 -11.96
CA HIS A 69 11.88 6.85 -13.04
C HIS A 69 11.07 5.77 -13.78
N ASP A 70 11.69 4.62 -14.05
CA ASP A 70 11.03 3.51 -14.74
C ASP A 70 9.93 2.87 -13.88
N GLU A 71 10.14 2.82 -12.56
CA GLU A 71 9.14 2.33 -11.59
C GLU A 71 7.93 3.26 -11.54
N LEU A 72 8.17 4.59 -11.51
CA LEU A 72 7.11 5.59 -11.60
C LEU A 72 6.28 5.43 -12.89
N LEU A 73 6.93 5.27 -14.04
CA LEU A 73 6.24 5.12 -15.32
C LEU A 73 5.41 3.84 -15.37
N HIS A 74 5.94 2.73 -14.85
CA HIS A 74 5.19 1.47 -14.74
C HIS A 74 3.94 1.63 -13.88
N LEU A 75 4.05 2.26 -12.71
CA LEU A 75 2.91 2.51 -11.82
C LEU A 75 1.84 3.37 -12.51
N ILE A 76 2.26 4.45 -13.18
CA ILE A 76 1.34 5.33 -13.93
C ILE A 76 0.63 4.54 -15.04
N ASP A 77 1.34 3.69 -15.78
CA ASP A 77 0.76 2.91 -16.87
C ASP A 77 -0.16 1.78 -16.38
N GLU A 78 0.09 1.22 -15.20
CA GLU A 78 -0.82 0.29 -14.53
C GLU A 78 -2.15 0.96 -14.17
N GLU A 79 -2.09 2.13 -13.53
CA GLU A 79 -3.27 2.90 -13.12
C GLU A 79 -4.04 3.46 -14.34
N ARG A 80 -3.34 3.86 -15.41
CA ARG A 80 -3.97 4.34 -16.66
C ARG A 80 -4.79 3.28 -17.40
N ARG A 81 -4.58 1.98 -17.13
CA ARG A 81 -5.29 0.88 -17.80
C ARG A 81 -6.68 0.57 -17.19
N TRP A 82 -7.14 1.30 -16.18
CA TRP A 82 -8.47 1.17 -15.59
C TRP A 82 -9.49 2.16 -16.20
N PRO A 83 -10.72 1.75 -16.59
CA PRO A 83 -11.46 2.42 -17.66
C PRO A 83 -12.23 3.68 -17.24
N HIS A 84 -12.09 4.75 -18.02
CA HIS A 84 -13.19 5.68 -18.29
C HIS A 84 -14.11 5.07 -19.37
N ARG A 85 -15.05 4.20 -18.95
CA ARG A 85 -16.28 3.98 -19.72
C ARG A 85 -17.33 4.93 -19.16
N LEU A 86 -17.53 6.06 -19.84
CA LEU A 86 -18.72 6.89 -19.73
C LEU A 86 -19.86 6.28 -20.56
#